data_AF-A0A3B5L672-F1
#
_entry.id   AF-A0A3B5L672-F1
#
_cell.length_a   1.000
_cell.length_b   1.000
_cell.length_c   1.000
_cell.angle_alpha   90.00
_cell.angle_beta   90.00
_cell.angle_gamma   90.00
#
_symmetry.space_group_name_H-M   'P 1'
#
loop_
_entity.id
_entity.type
_entity.pdbx_description
1 polymer ?
#
loop_
_entity_poly.entity_id
_entity_poly.type
_entity_poly.pdbx_seq_one_letter_code
_entity_poly.pdbx_strand_id
1 'polypeptide(L)'
;KRERPFGIFKSTQFLIERGTKQGDPLSPLLFIIALKPLDQAIRQNKIIKGITMDDVLLLLSNLEESLPPLLDLINNFSELSRYKIYWSKCPCQSFLQDTSPRGPRLPTPELQISLWGRVHAIKMIITPKLNYLFNLLPLKIPHPIFKTLDKMINNFIWEGEKPKMSVLKLQTKIEYGGLRLPDMKLYQEAFINAQITSLMLNNHNSLIWVNLEGEVNAQFKAFDYLSQHPNDGVKSNPITTHIKNVWQHLHKKANTCPFTQGTASVWNNPKIKIEGKMIYWRNWHTKGIDSINCFLQNGTLLSFKQFQELYNLKISGSSYKLGTASQN
;
A
#
# COMPACT_ATOMS: atom_id res chain seq x y z
N LYS A 1 -24.61 48.45 29.92
CA LYS A 1 -23.53 47.49 29.59
C LYS A 1 -23.52 46.40 30.67
N ARG A 2 -24.02 45.20 30.38
CA ARG A 2 -23.94 44.04 31.29
C ARG A 2 -22.75 43.19 30.83
N GLU A 3 -21.65 43.25 31.57
CA GLU A 3 -20.55 42.30 31.42
C GLU A 3 -21.02 40.96 32.00
N ARG A 4 -21.08 39.93 31.16
CA ARG A 4 -21.24 38.55 31.65
C ARG A 4 -19.84 38.09 32.05
N PRO A 5 -19.59 37.72 33.32
CA PRO A 5 -18.36 37.03 33.65
C PRO A 5 -18.46 35.65 33.01
N PHE A 6 -17.60 35.36 32.03
CA PHE A 6 -17.33 33.98 31.64
C PHE A 6 -16.67 33.29 32.83
N GLY A 7 -17.49 32.76 33.73
CA GLY A 7 -17.03 31.94 34.85
C GLY A 7 -16.35 30.71 34.30
N ILE A 8 -15.04 30.62 34.46
CA ILE A 8 -14.29 29.39 34.24
C ILE A 8 -14.72 28.44 35.37
N PHE A 9 -15.63 27.51 35.07
CA PHE A 9 -15.96 26.41 35.97
C PHE A 9 -14.76 25.48 36.06
N LYS A 10 -13.87 25.75 37.01
CA LYS A 10 -12.77 24.85 37.36
C LYS A 10 -13.30 23.85 38.40
N SER A 11 -13.27 22.57 38.08
CA SER A 11 -13.60 21.52 39.05
C SER A 11 -12.64 21.60 40.23
N THR A 12 -13.05 21.07 41.38
CA THR A 12 -12.13 20.82 42.48
C THR A 12 -11.00 19.89 42.01
N GLN A 13 -9.80 20.12 42.52
CA GLN A 13 -8.66 19.24 42.22
C GLN A 13 -8.89 17.88 42.90
N PHE A 14 -8.57 16.82 42.19
CA PHE A 14 -8.56 15.46 42.72
C PHE A 14 -7.23 14.79 42.36
N LEU A 15 -6.77 13.89 43.22
CA LEU A 15 -5.56 13.10 42.97
C LEU A 15 -5.88 12.00 41.95
N ILE A 16 -5.01 11.87 40.95
CA ILE A 16 -5.06 10.76 40.00
C ILE A 16 -4.23 9.62 40.60
N GLU A 17 -4.89 8.57 41.05
CA GLU A 17 -4.21 7.40 41.62
C GLU A 17 -3.64 6.47 40.53
N ARG A 18 -4.31 6.38 39.37
CA ARG A 18 -3.93 5.48 38.26
C ARG A 18 -4.18 6.12 36.91
N GLY A 19 -3.29 5.79 35.96
CA GLY A 19 -3.37 6.25 34.57
C GLY A 19 -2.56 7.52 34.33
N THR A 20 -2.42 7.87 33.06
CA THR A 20 -1.72 9.07 32.61
C THR A 20 -2.72 10.05 31.99
N LYS A 21 -2.37 11.34 31.99
CA LYS A 21 -3.25 12.40 31.49
C LYS A 21 -3.41 12.30 29.98
N GLN A 22 -4.65 12.24 29.48
CA GLN A 22 -4.91 12.32 28.04
C GLN A 22 -4.56 13.72 27.50
N GLY A 23 -3.83 13.76 26.39
CA GLY A 23 -3.34 15.02 25.79
C GLY A 23 -2.01 15.52 26.36
N ASP A 24 -1.41 14.82 27.32
CA ASP A 24 -0.04 15.08 27.76
C ASP A 24 0.96 14.43 26.76
N PRO A 25 1.95 15.17 26.23
CA PRO A 25 2.96 14.62 25.30
C PRO A 25 3.76 13.43 25.85
N LEU A 26 3.89 13.28 27.17
CA LEU A 26 4.67 12.22 27.82
C LEU A 26 3.87 10.92 28.02
N SER A 27 2.54 11.03 28.10
CA SER A 27 1.63 9.91 28.33
C SER A 27 1.78 8.75 27.33
N PRO A 28 1.94 8.97 26.00
CA PRO A 28 2.15 7.88 25.06
C PRO A 28 3.44 7.09 25.33
N LEU A 29 4.53 7.77 25.70
CA LEU A 29 5.81 7.11 25.97
C LEU A 29 5.75 6.24 27.23
N LEU A 30 5.12 6.75 28.29
CA LEU A 30 4.91 5.99 29.53
C LEU A 30 4.06 4.74 29.29
N PHE A 31 3.06 4.84 28.41
CA PHE A 31 2.24 3.70 28.00
C PHE A 31 3.06 2.63 27.28
N ILE A 32 3.93 3.03 26.33
CA ILE A 32 4.82 2.11 25.62
C ILE A 32 5.78 1.40 26.61
N ILE A 33 6.38 2.15 27.54
CA ILE A 33 7.28 1.59 28.55
C ILE A 33 6.56 0.56 29.43
N ALA A 34 5.31 0.82 29.82
CA ALA A 34 4.52 -0.10 30.63
C ALA A 34 4.16 -1.40 29.88
N LEU A 35 4.00 -1.36 28.55
CA LEU A 35 3.71 -2.55 27.73
C LEU A 35 4.96 -3.34 27.34
N LYS A 36 6.14 -2.74 27.38
CA LYS A 36 7.40 -3.37 26.96
C LYS A 36 7.70 -4.73 27.63
N PRO A 37 7.45 -4.94 28.94
CA PRO A 37 7.65 -6.25 29.55
C PRO A 37 6.76 -7.35 28.95
N LEU A 38 5.52 -7.03 28.55
CA LEU A 38 4.62 -7.97 27.88
C LEU A 38 5.15 -8.33 26.49
N ASP A 39 5.56 -7.32 25.70
CA ASP A 39 6.15 -7.55 24.37
C ASP A 39 7.40 -8.45 24.47
N GLN A 40 8.28 -8.17 25.44
CA GLN A 40 9.46 -8.99 25.67
C GLN A 40 9.12 -10.43 26.08
N ALA A 41 8.12 -10.64 26.96
CA ALA A 41 7.69 -11.97 27.37
C ALA A 41 7.12 -12.78 26.19
N ILE A 42 6.37 -12.12 25.30
CA ILE A 42 5.83 -12.75 24.08
C ILE A 42 6.98 -13.16 23.15
N ARG A 43 7.97 -12.28 22.92
CA ARG A 43 9.13 -12.55 22.05
C ARG A 43 10.05 -13.67 22.58
N GLN A 44 10.16 -13.81 23.90
CA GLN A 44 11.01 -14.83 24.52
C GLN A 44 10.36 -16.23 24.50
N ASN A 45 9.04 -16.31 24.28
CA ASN A 45 8.33 -17.58 24.26
C ASN A 45 8.48 -18.29 22.91
N LYS A 46 9.33 -19.32 22.87
CA LYS A 46 9.61 -20.12 21.64
C LYS A 46 8.38 -20.86 21.08
N ILE A 47 7.33 -21.04 21.88
CA ILE A 47 6.10 -21.73 21.45
C ILE A 47 5.24 -20.79 20.60
N ILE A 48 5.25 -19.49 20.92
CA ILE A 48 4.49 -18.47 20.19
C ILE A 48 5.22 -18.20 18.87
N LYS A 49 4.77 -18.84 17.80
CA LYS A 49 5.32 -18.62 16.46
C LYS A 49 4.55 -17.48 15.81
N GLY A 50 5.25 -16.49 15.26
CA GLY A 50 4.60 -15.35 14.62
C GLY A 50 5.55 -14.21 14.26
N ILE A 51 5.04 -13.24 13.51
CA ILE A 51 5.71 -11.99 13.17
C ILE A 51 5.09 -10.89 14.03
N THR A 52 5.88 -10.28 14.89
CA THR A 52 5.52 -9.04 15.59
C THR A 52 5.74 -7.88 14.62
N MET A 53 4.67 -7.23 14.14
CA MET A 53 4.80 -6.02 13.32
C MET A 53 4.51 -4.80 14.20
N ASP A 54 5.58 -4.28 14.80
CA ASP A 54 5.58 -3.19 15.77
C ASP A 54 4.58 -3.38 16.93
N ASP A 55 4.62 -2.51 17.94
CA ASP A 55 4.02 -2.68 19.28
C ASP A 55 2.48 -2.88 19.34
N VAL A 56 1.79 -3.06 18.20
CA VAL A 56 0.33 -3.07 18.08
C VAL A 56 -0.21 -4.33 17.38
N LEU A 57 0.57 -5.02 16.54
CA LEU A 57 0.04 -6.12 15.71
C LEU A 57 0.87 -7.41 15.82
N LEU A 58 0.26 -8.45 16.41
CA LEU A 58 0.82 -9.80 16.49
C LEU A 58 0.21 -10.68 15.39
N LEU A 59 1.01 -11.06 14.40
CA LEU A 59 0.63 -12.06 13.40
C LEU A 59 1.10 -13.43 13.85
N LEU A 60 0.18 -14.26 14.35
CA LEU A 60 0.49 -15.63 14.78
C LEU A 60 0.59 -16.58 13.58
N SER A 61 1.63 -17.40 13.59
CA SER A 61 1.76 -18.59 12.75
C SER A 61 1.25 -19.78 13.55
N ASN A 62 0.39 -20.59 12.94
CA ASN A 62 -0.25 -21.76 13.58
C ASN A 62 -1.05 -21.40 14.85
N LEU A 63 -2.33 -21.04 14.67
CA LEU A 63 -3.20 -20.51 15.73
C LEU A 63 -3.43 -21.50 16.88
N GLU A 64 -3.53 -22.80 16.60
CA GLU A 64 -3.86 -23.81 17.60
C GLU A 64 -2.76 -23.99 18.67
N GLU A 65 -1.49 -23.89 18.25
CA GLU A 65 -0.34 -24.03 19.16
C GLU A 65 0.03 -22.71 19.85
N SER A 66 -0.07 -21.59 19.13
CA SER A 66 0.44 -20.30 19.59
C SER A 66 -0.55 -19.50 20.43
N LEU A 67 -1.86 -19.73 20.28
CA LEU A 67 -2.89 -18.94 20.96
C LEU A 67 -3.00 -19.21 22.47
N PRO A 68 -3.02 -20.46 22.96
CA PRO A 68 -3.16 -20.71 24.40
C PRO A 68 -2.01 -20.10 25.24
N PRO A 69 -0.72 -20.29 24.90
CA PRO A 69 0.39 -19.67 25.64
C PRO A 69 0.36 -18.14 25.60
N LEU A 70 -0.13 -17.55 24.51
CA LEU A 70 -0.28 -16.11 24.39
C LEU A 70 -1.37 -15.59 25.34
N LEU A 71 -2.53 -16.24 25.37
CA LEU A 71 -3.64 -15.85 26.26
C LEU A 71 -3.22 -15.95 27.73
N ASP A 72 -2.45 -16.97 28.10
CA ASP A 72 -1.94 -17.12 29.46
C ASP A 72 -0.99 -15.98 29.84
N LEU A 73 -0.04 -15.61 28.97
CA LEU A 73 0.85 -14.46 29.21
C LEU A 73 0.07 -13.14 29.34
N ILE A 74 -0.92 -12.95 28.49
CA ILE A 74 -1.77 -11.76 28.49
C ILE A 74 -2.60 -11.69 29.79
N ASN A 75 -3.17 -12.81 30.23
CA ASN A 75 -3.94 -12.88 31.48
C ASN A 75 -3.05 -12.64 32.71
N ASN A 76 -1.86 -13.24 32.75
CA ASN A 76 -0.87 -13.01 33.79
C ASN A 76 -0.44 -11.54 33.84
N PHE A 77 -0.19 -10.93 32.70
CA PHE A 77 0.14 -9.51 32.63
C PHE A 77 -1.04 -8.63 33.05
N SER A 78 -2.27 -8.95 32.63
CA SER A 78 -3.50 -8.27 33.04
C SER A 78 -3.68 -8.30 34.56
N GLU A 79 -3.40 -9.43 35.21
CA GLU A 79 -3.48 -9.56 36.66
C GLU A 79 -2.42 -8.72 37.38
N LEU A 80 -1.16 -8.79 36.93
CA LEU A 80 -0.03 -8.06 37.52
C LEU A 80 -0.14 -6.54 37.34
N SER A 81 -0.42 -6.10 36.11
CA SER A 81 -0.54 -4.68 35.76
C SER A 81 -1.90 -4.09 36.13
N ARG A 82 -2.89 -4.95 36.45
CA ARG A 82 -4.31 -4.61 36.57
C ARG A 82 -4.85 -3.89 35.33
N TYR A 83 -4.24 -4.15 34.17
CA TYR A 83 -4.67 -3.62 32.88
C TYR A 83 -5.84 -4.44 32.36
N LYS A 84 -7.02 -3.82 32.23
CA LYS A 84 -8.20 -4.52 31.74
C LYS A 84 -8.21 -4.58 30.21
N ILE A 85 -8.24 -5.80 29.68
CA ILE A 85 -8.31 -6.04 28.24
C ILE A 85 -9.76 -6.09 27.80
N TYR A 86 -10.07 -5.31 26.77
CA TYR A 86 -11.39 -5.25 26.16
C TYR A 86 -11.47 -6.21 24.98
N TRP A 87 -11.67 -7.50 25.27
CA TRP A 87 -11.78 -8.57 24.26
C TRP A 87 -12.84 -8.28 23.19
N SER A 88 -13.92 -7.59 23.54
CA SER A 88 -14.98 -7.19 22.61
C SER A 88 -14.52 -6.22 21.50
N LYS A 89 -13.36 -5.57 21.64
CA LYS A 89 -12.76 -4.69 20.63
C LYS A 89 -11.64 -5.38 19.85
N CYS A 90 -11.26 -6.61 20.22
CA CYS A 90 -10.20 -7.35 19.54
C CYS A 90 -10.75 -7.97 18.24
N PRO A 91 -10.03 -7.85 17.11
CA PRO A 91 -10.44 -8.47 15.83
C PRO A 91 -10.62 -10.00 15.89
N CYS A 92 -10.01 -10.67 16.87
CA CYS A 92 -10.20 -12.09 17.11
C CYS A 92 -11.68 -12.46 17.36
N GLN A 93 -12.48 -11.53 17.91
CA GLN A 93 -13.92 -11.72 18.13
C GLN A 93 -14.73 -11.76 16.83
N SER A 94 -14.35 -10.95 15.82
CA SER A 94 -15.03 -10.91 14.52
C SER A 94 -14.86 -12.19 13.68
N PHE A 95 -13.86 -13.03 14.00
CA PHE A 95 -13.75 -14.37 13.41
C PHE A 95 -14.73 -15.38 14.03
N LEU A 96 -15.32 -15.08 15.20
CA LEU A 96 -16.24 -15.96 15.92
C LEU A 96 -17.71 -15.52 15.85
N GLN A 97 -18.00 -14.26 15.52
CA GLN A 97 -19.36 -13.76 15.27
C GLN A 97 -19.27 -12.43 14.52
N ASP A 98 -19.73 -12.38 13.27
CA ASP A 98 -19.89 -11.13 12.53
C ASP A 98 -21.37 -10.80 12.34
N THR A 99 -21.97 -10.14 13.34
CA THR A 99 -23.20 -9.36 13.14
C THR A 99 -23.33 -8.29 14.24
N SER A 100 -22.56 -7.20 14.15
CA SER A 100 -22.98 -5.96 14.83
C SER A 100 -23.71 -5.06 13.82
N PRO A 101 -25.03 -4.83 13.98
CA PRO A 101 -25.74 -3.90 13.12
C PRO A 101 -25.18 -2.48 13.30
N ARG A 102 -24.90 -1.81 12.19
CA ARG A 102 -24.53 -0.39 12.19
C ARG A 102 -25.68 0.39 12.82
N GLY A 103 -25.42 1.02 13.96
CA GLY A 103 -26.40 1.81 14.68
C GLY A 103 -27.01 2.92 13.80
N PRO A 104 -28.20 3.42 14.18
CA PRO A 104 -28.91 4.44 13.41
C PRO A 104 -28.05 5.69 13.26
N ARG A 105 -27.98 6.22 12.03
CA ARG A 105 -27.30 7.48 11.75
C ARG A 105 -28.12 8.61 12.38
N LEU A 106 -27.50 9.37 13.27
CA LEU A 106 -28.09 10.61 13.79
C LEU A 106 -28.39 11.55 12.61
N PRO A 107 -29.55 12.23 12.60
CA PRO A 107 -29.83 13.28 11.62
C PRO A 107 -28.79 14.38 11.78
N THR A 108 -27.97 14.61 10.75
CA THR A 108 -27.07 15.77 10.72
C THR A 108 -27.89 17.01 10.45
N PRO A 109 -27.74 18.10 11.23
CA PRO A 109 -28.39 19.37 10.92
C PRO A 109 -27.99 19.82 9.50
N GLU A 110 -28.95 20.31 8.72
CA GLU A 110 -28.76 20.83 7.37
C GLU A 110 -27.88 22.09 7.43
N LEU A 111 -26.56 21.90 7.38
CA LEU A 111 -25.61 22.99 7.30
C LEU A 111 -25.71 23.57 5.88
N GLN A 112 -26.21 24.79 5.73
CA GLN A 112 -26.29 25.46 4.43
C GLN A 112 -24.88 25.83 3.92
N ILE A 113 -24.21 24.87 3.30
CA ILE A 113 -22.89 25.03 2.70
C ILE A 113 -23.03 25.29 1.20
N SER A 114 -22.30 26.28 0.69
CA SER A 114 -22.24 26.57 -0.74
C SER A 114 -21.62 25.39 -1.53
N LEU A 115 -21.87 25.32 -2.84
CA LEU A 115 -21.25 24.33 -3.73
C LEU A 115 -19.72 24.30 -3.57
N TRP A 116 -19.11 25.49 -3.48
CA TRP A 116 -17.68 25.65 -3.28
C TRP A 116 -17.24 25.10 -1.91
N GLY A 117 -18.01 25.38 -0.85
CA GLY A 117 -17.78 24.84 0.49
C GLY A 117 -17.85 23.31 0.54
N ARG A 118 -18.82 22.70 -0.15
CA ARG A 118 -18.96 21.23 -0.27
C ARG A 118 -17.74 20.60 -0.93
N VAL A 119 -17.29 21.17 -2.05
CA VAL A 119 -16.10 20.67 -2.75
C VAL A 119 -14.85 20.78 -1.85
N HIS A 120 -14.71 21.87 -1.10
CA HIS A 120 -13.60 22.01 -0.15
C HIS A 120 -13.70 21.03 1.03
N ALA A 121 -14.90 20.78 1.56
CA ALA A 121 -15.11 19.80 2.62
C ALA A 121 -14.68 18.39 2.17
N ILE A 122 -15.00 18.00 0.93
CA ILE A 122 -14.52 16.74 0.35
C ILE A 122 -12.98 16.70 0.32
N LYS A 123 -12.35 17.77 -0.16
CA LYS A 123 -10.88 17.88 -0.30
C LYS A 123 -10.17 17.85 1.03
N MET A 124 -10.74 18.46 2.06
CA MET A 124 -10.12 18.60 3.38
C MET A 124 -10.38 17.40 4.30
N ILE A 125 -11.53 16.72 4.16
CA ILE A 125 -11.93 15.66 5.10
C ILE A 125 -11.88 14.29 4.44
N ILE A 126 -12.47 14.14 3.25
CA ILE A 126 -12.65 12.83 2.61
C ILE A 126 -11.35 12.41 1.91
N THR A 127 -10.73 13.31 1.15
CA THR A 127 -9.51 13.00 0.39
C THR A 127 -8.35 12.53 1.29
N PRO A 128 -8.01 13.17 2.43
CA PRO A 128 -6.91 12.69 3.26
C PRO A 128 -7.17 11.30 3.85
N LYS A 129 -8.42 11.01 4.23
CA LYS A 129 -8.82 9.69 4.75
C LYS A 129 -8.67 8.60 3.70
N LEU A 130 -9.08 8.87 2.46
CA LEU A 130 -8.93 7.92 1.35
C LEU A 130 -7.47 7.78 0.91
N ASN A 131 -6.72 8.89 0.86
CA ASN A 131 -5.30 8.86 0.53
C ASN A 131 -4.49 7.99 1.50
N TYR A 132 -4.81 8.07 2.80
CA TYR A 132 -4.20 7.18 3.80
C TYR A 132 -4.47 5.71 3.47
N LEU A 133 -5.72 5.35 3.13
CA LEU A 133 -6.07 3.98 2.73
C LEU A 133 -5.39 3.55 1.44
N PHE A 134 -5.33 4.42 0.43
CA PHE A 134 -4.67 4.12 -0.84
C PHE A 134 -3.16 3.90 -0.68
N ASN A 135 -2.53 4.64 0.24
CA ASN A 135 -1.13 4.44 0.55
C ASN A 135 -0.87 3.12 1.30
N LEU A 136 -1.78 2.71 2.18
CA LEU A 136 -1.64 1.48 2.96
C LEU A 136 -1.98 0.20 2.19
N LEU A 137 -2.93 0.27 1.27
CA LEU A 137 -3.47 -0.91 0.59
C LEU A 137 -2.94 -0.98 -0.85
N PRO A 138 -1.89 -1.80 -1.12
CA PRO A 138 -1.42 -2.06 -2.48
C PRO A 138 -2.34 -3.08 -3.19
N LEU A 139 -3.65 -3.00 -2.96
CA LEU A 139 -4.65 -3.94 -3.46
C LEU A 139 -5.65 -3.25 -4.37
N LYS A 140 -6.15 -4.01 -5.35
CA LYS A 140 -7.14 -3.52 -6.29
C LYS A 140 -8.46 -3.30 -5.56
N ILE A 141 -8.82 -2.04 -5.37
CA ILE A 141 -10.15 -1.68 -4.88
C ILE A 141 -11.19 -2.01 -5.96
N PRO A 142 -12.23 -2.81 -5.64
CA PRO A 142 -13.28 -3.14 -6.59
C PRO A 142 -13.98 -1.90 -7.15
N HIS A 143 -14.20 -1.87 -8.48
CA HIS A 143 -14.89 -0.77 -9.15
C HIS A 143 -16.29 -0.41 -8.57
N PRO A 144 -17.10 -1.35 -8.05
CA PRO A 144 -18.37 -1.01 -7.40
C PRO A 144 -18.24 -0.07 -6.20
N ILE A 145 -17.12 -0.14 -5.47
CA ILE A 145 -16.85 0.74 -4.33
C ILE A 145 -16.67 2.17 -4.82
N PHE A 146 -15.89 2.38 -5.89
CA PHE A 146 -15.74 3.70 -6.49
C PHE A 146 -17.06 4.27 -7.00
N LYS A 147 -17.90 3.46 -7.66
CA LYS A 147 -19.25 3.93 -8.07
C LYS A 147 -20.10 4.38 -6.89
N THR A 148 -20.00 3.66 -5.77
CA THR A 148 -20.72 4.01 -4.54
C THR A 148 -20.19 5.30 -3.94
N LEU A 149 -18.87 5.48 -3.89
CA LEU A 149 -18.22 6.73 -3.45
C LEU A 149 -18.60 7.91 -4.35
N ASP A 150 -18.52 7.75 -5.67
CA ASP A 150 -18.90 8.77 -6.64
C ASP A 150 -20.37 9.16 -6.48
N LYS A 151 -21.26 8.20 -6.22
CA LYS A 151 -22.68 8.47 -5.94
C LYS A 151 -22.85 9.26 -4.64
N MET A 152 -22.16 8.88 -3.57
CA MET A 152 -22.21 9.59 -2.28
C MET A 152 -21.66 11.02 -2.40
N ILE A 153 -20.56 11.21 -3.12
CA ILE A 153 -19.96 12.52 -3.38
C ILE A 153 -20.92 13.38 -4.21
N ASN A 154 -21.51 12.84 -5.27
CA ASN A 154 -22.49 13.58 -6.08
C ASN A 154 -23.73 13.97 -5.27
N ASN A 155 -24.27 13.05 -4.47
CA ASN A 155 -25.41 13.35 -3.59
C ASN A 155 -25.07 14.44 -2.58
N PHE A 156 -23.85 14.45 -2.04
CA PHE A 156 -23.39 15.48 -1.12
C PHE A 156 -23.18 16.84 -1.81
N ILE A 157 -22.58 16.86 -3.00
CA ILE A 157 -22.34 18.09 -3.77
C ILE A 157 -23.67 18.75 -4.14
N TRP A 158 -24.64 17.97 -4.61
CA TRP A 158 -25.89 18.49 -5.18
C TRP A 158 -27.08 18.50 -4.23
N GLU A 159 -27.02 17.86 -3.05
CA GLU A 159 -28.13 17.83 -2.06
C GLU A 159 -29.50 17.46 -2.67
N GLY A 160 -29.51 16.55 -3.64
CA GLY A 160 -30.73 16.15 -4.33
C GLY A 160 -31.18 17.09 -5.46
N GLU A 161 -30.51 18.23 -5.67
CA GLU A 161 -30.69 19.05 -6.87
C GLU A 161 -30.12 18.36 -8.12
N LYS A 162 -30.61 18.79 -9.29
CA LYS A 162 -30.04 18.35 -10.57
C LYS A 162 -28.62 18.92 -10.74
N PRO A 163 -27.64 18.10 -11.18
CA PRO A 163 -26.28 18.57 -11.43
C PRO A 163 -26.26 19.71 -12.44
N LYS A 164 -25.79 20.89 -12.01
CA LYS A 164 -25.64 22.08 -12.88
C LYS A 164 -24.39 22.01 -13.76
N MET A 165 -23.44 21.13 -13.41
CA MET A 165 -22.16 20.98 -14.10
C MET A 165 -21.72 19.52 -14.10
N SER A 166 -21.01 19.10 -15.16
CA SER A 166 -20.49 17.73 -15.24
C SER A 166 -19.38 17.50 -14.20
N VAL A 167 -19.27 16.26 -13.73
CA VAL A 167 -18.23 15.84 -12.77
C VAL A 167 -16.83 16.07 -13.36
N LEU A 168 -16.64 15.81 -14.65
CA LEU A 168 -15.37 16.06 -15.34
C LEU A 168 -14.99 17.55 -15.27
N LYS A 169 -15.94 18.46 -15.48
CA LYS A 169 -15.69 19.90 -15.36
C LYS A 169 -15.47 20.32 -13.90
N LEU A 170 -16.09 19.67 -12.92
CA LEU A 170 -15.77 19.89 -11.50
C LEU A 170 -14.33 19.50 -11.16
N GLN A 171 -13.81 18.45 -11.79
CA GLN A 171 -12.45 17.92 -11.58
C GLN A 171 -11.35 18.78 -12.25
N THR A 172 -11.67 19.59 -13.26
CA THR A 172 -10.66 20.41 -13.93
C THR A 172 -10.07 21.51 -13.03
N LYS A 173 -8.94 22.08 -13.48
CA LYS A 173 -8.28 23.20 -12.79
C LYS A 173 -9.18 24.44 -12.75
N ILE A 174 -8.96 25.27 -11.73
CA ILE A 174 -9.66 26.55 -11.51
C ILE A 174 -9.52 27.47 -12.74
N GLU A 175 -8.35 27.49 -13.36
CA GLU A 175 -8.06 28.25 -14.59
C GLU A 175 -9.02 27.95 -15.75
N TYR A 176 -9.49 26.70 -15.85
CA TYR A 176 -10.43 26.28 -16.89
C TYR A 176 -11.89 26.31 -16.42
N GLY A 177 -12.20 27.05 -15.34
CA GLY A 177 -13.54 27.13 -14.75
C GLY A 177 -13.99 25.87 -14.00
N GLY A 178 -13.05 25.04 -13.53
CA GLY A 178 -13.33 23.88 -12.67
C GLY A 178 -13.16 24.19 -11.18
N LEU A 179 -13.47 23.20 -10.32
CA LEU A 179 -13.34 23.33 -8.86
C LEU A 179 -12.23 22.43 -8.26
N ARG A 180 -11.43 21.79 -9.11
CA ARG A 180 -10.40 20.80 -8.71
C ARG A 180 -10.99 19.75 -7.76
N LEU A 181 -12.17 19.23 -8.07
CA LEU A 181 -12.74 18.09 -7.35
C LEU A 181 -11.79 16.87 -7.50
N PRO A 182 -11.42 16.17 -6.42
CA PRO A 182 -10.55 15.00 -6.50
C PRO A 182 -11.22 13.82 -7.21
N ASP A 183 -10.50 13.18 -8.14
CA ASP A 183 -10.87 11.88 -8.69
C ASP A 183 -10.18 10.77 -7.91
N MET A 184 -10.96 10.04 -7.09
CA MET A 184 -10.42 9.03 -6.19
C MET A 184 -9.71 7.88 -6.93
N LYS A 185 -10.09 7.56 -8.18
CA LYS A 185 -9.41 6.53 -8.97
C LYS A 185 -8.03 6.99 -9.40
N LEU A 186 -7.92 8.25 -9.86
CA LEU A 186 -6.64 8.83 -10.24
C LEU A 186 -5.70 8.96 -9.03
N TYR A 187 -6.23 9.30 -7.86
CA TYR A 187 -5.45 9.31 -6.63
C TYR A 187 -4.91 7.92 -6.28
N GLN A 188 -5.75 6.87 -6.35
CA GLN A 188 -5.30 5.50 -6.11
C GLN A 188 -4.19 5.07 -7.08
N GLU A 189 -4.38 5.32 -8.39
CA GLU A 189 -3.35 5.05 -9.40
C GLU A 189 -2.04 5.79 -9.07
N ALA A 190 -2.11 7.07 -8.69
CA ALA A 190 -0.94 7.88 -8.33
C ALA A 190 -0.17 7.33 -7.12
N PHE A 191 -0.85 6.88 -6.06
CA PHE A 191 -0.19 6.27 -4.90
C PHE A 191 0.54 4.97 -5.25
N ILE A 192 -0.09 4.12 -6.06
CA ILE A 192 0.53 2.87 -6.52
C ILE A 192 1.76 3.18 -7.39
N ASN A 193 1.68 4.21 -8.23
CA ASN A 193 2.83 4.64 -9.03
C ASN A 193 3.99 5.13 -8.17
N ALA A 194 3.70 5.88 -7.11
CA ALA A 194 4.73 6.31 -6.17
C ALA A 194 5.42 5.09 -5.51
N GLN A 195 4.67 4.04 -5.20
CA GLN A 195 5.25 2.77 -4.72
C GLN A 195 6.12 2.10 -5.79
N ILE A 196 5.67 2.02 -7.05
CA ILE A 196 6.48 1.47 -8.16
C ILE A 196 7.78 2.26 -8.34
N THR A 197 7.73 3.58 -8.28
CA THR A 197 8.92 4.43 -8.34
C THR A 197 9.87 4.13 -7.18
N SER A 198 9.34 3.87 -5.99
CA SER A 198 10.16 3.46 -4.85
C SER A 198 10.83 2.09 -5.06
N LEU A 199 10.17 1.14 -5.75
CA LEU A 199 10.77 -0.15 -6.11
C LEU A 199 11.94 0.04 -7.08
N MET A 200 11.82 1.00 -8.00
CA MET A 200 12.82 1.28 -9.03
C MET A 200 14.11 1.87 -8.49
N LEU A 201 14.01 2.73 -7.48
CA LEU A 201 15.15 3.49 -6.98
C LEU A 201 16.00 2.71 -5.96
N ASN A 202 15.66 1.45 -5.63
CA ASN A 202 16.38 0.61 -4.65
C ASN A 202 16.76 1.37 -3.37
N ASN A 203 15.88 2.25 -2.88
CA ASN A 203 16.15 2.97 -1.65
C ASN A 203 16.21 1.96 -0.49
N HIS A 204 17.20 2.09 0.40
CA HIS A 204 17.44 1.21 1.56
C HIS A 204 16.25 0.98 2.50
N ASN A 205 15.13 1.69 2.30
CA ASN A 205 13.84 1.45 2.94
C ASN A 205 12.93 0.65 1.99
N SER A 206 13.27 -0.60 1.68
CA SER A 206 12.36 -1.47 0.94
C SER A 206 11.09 -1.69 1.77
N LEU A 207 9.92 -1.51 1.15
CA LEU A 207 8.63 -1.79 1.79
C LEU A 207 8.62 -3.26 2.24
N ILE A 208 8.09 -3.53 3.44
CA ILE A 208 8.12 -4.87 4.07
C ILE A 208 7.63 -5.97 3.12
N TRP A 209 6.56 -5.70 2.37
CA TRP A 209 5.98 -6.67 1.44
C TRP A 209 6.89 -7.02 0.26
N VAL A 210 7.84 -6.15 -0.11
CA VAL A 210 8.83 -6.40 -1.18
C VAL A 210 9.84 -7.44 -0.74
N ASN A 211 10.25 -7.38 0.53
CA ASN A 211 11.14 -8.38 1.11
C ASN A 211 10.41 -9.73 1.19
N LEU A 212 9.14 -9.72 1.65
CA LEU A 212 8.30 -10.92 1.68
C LEU A 212 8.10 -11.51 0.27
N GLU A 213 7.87 -10.66 -0.74
CA GLU A 213 7.76 -11.12 -2.11
C GLU A 213 9.09 -11.67 -2.63
N GLY A 214 10.22 -11.04 -2.31
CA GLY A 214 11.55 -11.55 -2.66
C GLY A 214 11.84 -12.91 -2.06
N GLU A 215 11.39 -13.17 -0.83
CA GLU A 215 11.52 -14.49 -0.18
C GLU A 215 10.63 -15.55 -0.83
N VAL A 216 9.36 -15.21 -1.13
CA VAL A 216 8.40 -16.13 -1.76
C VAL A 216 8.75 -16.39 -3.23
N ASN A 217 9.22 -15.36 -3.93
CA ASN A 217 9.49 -15.34 -5.36
C ASN A 217 10.99 -15.19 -5.64
N ALA A 218 11.83 -15.98 -4.95
CA ALA A 218 13.30 -15.93 -4.94
C ALA A 218 14.00 -16.00 -6.31
N GLN A 219 13.27 -16.22 -7.40
CA GLN A 219 13.82 -16.32 -8.76
C GLN A 219 14.09 -14.97 -9.42
N PHE A 220 13.32 -13.92 -9.11
CA PHE A 220 13.44 -12.59 -9.74
C PHE A 220 13.13 -11.48 -8.73
N LYS A 221 13.57 -10.25 -9.02
CA LYS A 221 13.23 -9.09 -8.20
C LYS A 221 11.75 -8.72 -8.39
N ALA A 222 11.14 -8.13 -7.36
CA ALA A 222 9.75 -7.67 -7.40
C ALA A 222 9.43 -6.81 -8.63
N PHE A 223 10.36 -5.94 -9.04
CA PHE A 223 10.20 -5.07 -10.20
C PHE A 223 10.17 -5.83 -11.54
N ASP A 224 10.96 -6.91 -11.68
CA ASP A 224 11.06 -7.67 -12.93
C ASP A 224 9.70 -8.25 -13.33
N TYR A 225 8.90 -8.69 -12.36
CA TYR A 225 7.56 -9.26 -12.56
C TYR A 225 6.58 -8.33 -13.28
N LEU A 226 6.79 -7.01 -13.24
CA LEU A 226 5.96 -6.02 -13.95
C LEU A 226 6.07 -6.16 -15.48
N SER A 227 7.23 -6.59 -15.95
CA SER A 227 7.58 -6.75 -17.37
C SER A 227 7.58 -8.20 -17.86
N GLN A 228 7.42 -9.17 -16.95
CA GLN A 228 7.31 -10.59 -17.30
C GLN A 228 5.88 -10.96 -17.70
N HIS A 229 5.71 -12.02 -18.48
CA HIS A 229 4.40 -12.70 -18.58
C HIS A 229 4.20 -13.60 -17.34
N PRO A 230 2.98 -13.75 -16.80
CA PRO A 230 2.75 -14.79 -15.80
C PRO A 230 3.14 -16.16 -16.39
N ASN A 231 4.11 -16.83 -15.79
CA ASN A 231 4.37 -18.25 -16.05
C ASN A 231 3.32 -19.06 -15.31
N ASP A 232 2.84 -20.16 -15.92
CA ASP A 232 1.81 -21.05 -15.39
C ASP A 232 2.13 -21.70 -14.02
N GLY A 233 3.32 -21.46 -13.46
CA GLY A 233 3.78 -21.99 -12.17
C GLY A 233 3.95 -20.97 -11.03
N VAL A 234 3.86 -19.66 -11.26
CA VAL A 234 4.04 -18.65 -10.18
C VAL A 234 2.67 -18.29 -9.60
N LYS A 235 2.43 -18.61 -8.32
CA LYS A 235 1.23 -18.18 -7.61
C LYS A 235 1.16 -16.65 -7.62
N SER A 236 0.24 -16.12 -8.40
CA SER A 236 0.08 -14.69 -8.59
C SER A 236 -0.39 -14.02 -7.30
N ASN A 237 0.49 -13.24 -6.65
CA ASN A 237 0.11 -12.43 -5.50
C ASN A 237 -0.86 -11.31 -5.98
N PRO A 238 -2.02 -11.12 -5.33
CA PRO A 238 -2.98 -10.08 -5.71
C PRO A 238 -2.38 -8.67 -5.74
N ILE A 239 -1.36 -8.41 -4.91
CA ILE A 239 -0.62 -7.15 -4.87
C ILE A 239 0.15 -6.96 -6.18
N THR A 240 1.00 -7.91 -6.55
CA THR A 240 1.82 -7.88 -7.77
C THR A 240 0.95 -7.80 -9.02
N THR A 241 -0.17 -8.54 -9.06
CA THR A 241 -1.14 -8.44 -10.15
C THR A 241 -1.73 -7.03 -10.27
N HIS A 242 -2.06 -6.42 -9.13
CA HIS A 242 -2.62 -5.07 -9.14
C HIS A 242 -1.61 -4.04 -9.64
N ILE A 243 -0.39 -4.07 -9.09
CA ILE A 243 0.70 -3.16 -9.46
C ILE A 243 1.01 -3.30 -10.96
N LYS A 244 1.08 -4.53 -11.47
CA LYS A 244 1.28 -4.81 -12.91
C LYS A 244 0.18 -4.22 -13.79
N ASN A 245 -1.09 -4.34 -13.38
CA ASN A 245 -2.21 -3.76 -14.12
C ASN A 245 -2.12 -2.23 -14.17
N VAL A 246 -1.76 -1.60 -13.04
CA VAL A 246 -1.58 -0.14 -12.98
C VAL A 246 -0.40 0.30 -13.87
N TRP A 247 0.72 -0.43 -13.83
CA TRP A 247 1.87 -0.20 -14.68
C TRP A 247 1.52 -0.24 -16.17
N GLN A 248 0.82 -1.28 -16.61
CA GLN A 248 0.37 -1.41 -18.00
C GLN A 248 -0.58 -0.27 -18.41
N HIS A 249 -1.49 0.12 -17.51
CA HIS A 249 -2.42 1.23 -17.75
C HIS A 249 -1.70 2.57 -17.88
N LEU A 250 -0.63 2.81 -17.10
CA LEU A 250 0.20 4.00 -17.27
C LEU A 250 0.91 4.04 -18.61
N HIS A 251 1.52 2.93 -19.02
CA HIS A 251 2.16 2.84 -20.32
C HIS A 251 1.18 3.09 -21.45
N LYS A 252 -0.05 2.59 -21.33
CA LYS A 252 -1.13 2.89 -22.28
C LYS A 252 -1.47 4.39 -22.29
N LYS A 253 -1.54 5.06 -21.13
CA LYS A 253 -1.77 6.52 -21.06
C LYS A 253 -0.62 7.33 -21.63
N ALA A 254 0.61 6.85 -21.49
CA ALA A 254 1.83 7.51 -21.96
C ALA A 254 2.22 7.12 -23.39
N ASN A 255 1.42 6.32 -24.10
CA ASN A 255 1.73 5.77 -25.42
C ASN A 255 3.10 5.06 -25.50
N THR A 256 3.48 4.35 -24.44
CA THR A 256 4.74 3.59 -24.36
C THR A 256 4.45 2.11 -24.11
N CYS A 257 5.46 1.24 -24.31
CA CYS A 257 5.33 -0.19 -24.05
C CYS A 257 6.07 -0.58 -22.75
N PRO A 258 5.42 -1.27 -21.80
CA PRO A 258 6.06 -1.70 -20.54
C PRO A 258 7.20 -2.71 -20.75
N PHE A 259 7.13 -3.46 -21.85
CA PHE A 259 8.02 -4.59 -22.14
C PHE A 259 9.33 -4.20 -22.84
N THR A 260 9.41 -3.00 -23.42
CA THR A 260 10.56 -2.55 -24.22
C THR A 260 11.36 -1.46 -23.53
N GLN A 261 11.04 -1.16 -22.27
CA GLN A 261 11.77 -0.16 -21.51
C GLN A 261 13.15 -0.69 -21.11
N GLY A 262 14.13 0.21 -21.01
CA GLY A 262 15.48 -0.17 -20.57
C GLY A 262 15.51 -0.90 -19.22
N THR A 263 14.58 -0.60 -18.33
CA THR A 263 14.48 -1.21 -17.00
C THR A 263 13.63 -2.48 -16.99
N ALA A 264 13.00 -2.84 -18.11
CA ALA A 264 12.23 -4.06 -18.24
C ALA A 264 13.14 -5.29 -18.12
N SER A 265 12.59 -6.35 -17.56
CA SER A 265 13.25 -7.64 -17.44
C SER A 265 13.46 -8.24 -18.83
N VAL A 266 14.65 -8.81 -19.03
CA VAL A 266 14.99 -9.55 -20.25
C VAL A 266 14.34 -10.94 -20.22
N TRP A 267 14.21 -11.51 -19.02
CA TRP A 267 13.71 -12.85 -18.79
C TRP A 267 12.19 -12.88 -18.80
N ASN A 268 11.59 -13.97 -19.31
CA ASN A 268 10.14 -14.16 -19.37
C ASN A 268 9.34 -12.99 -19.99
N ASN A 269 9.99 -12.20 -20.85
CA ASN A 269 9.39 -11.03 -21.48
C ASN A 269 8.62 -11.44 -22.75
N PRO A 270 7.33 -11.07 -22.90
CA PRO A 270 6.53 -11.46 -24.05
C PRO A 270 7.01 -10.85 -25.39
N LYS A 271 7.83 -9.80 -25.37
CA LYS A 271 8.41 -9.18 -26.57
C LYS A 271 9.80 -9.75 -26.93
N ILE A 272 10.47 -10.42 -26.00
CA ILE A 272 11.80 -11.01 -26.23
C ILE A 272 11.65 -12.53 -26.31
N LYS A 273 11.61 -13.04 -27.54
CA LYS A 273 11.42 -14.47 -27.82
C LYS A 273 12.54 -14.98 -28.72
N ILE A 274 13.06 -16.17 -28.40
CA ILE A 274 13.90 -16.96 -29.32
C ILE A 274 13.04 -18.15 -29.74
N GLU A 275 12.89 -18.37 -31.04
CA GLU A 275 12.09 -19.48 -31.61
C GLU A 275 10.65 -19.52 -31.08
N GLY A 276 10.05 -18.35 -30.84
CA GLY A 276 8.66 -18.23 -30.35
C GLY A 276 8.47 -18.52 -28.86
N LYS A 277 9.52 -18.92 -28.13
CA LYS A 277 9.49 -19.18 -26.69
C LYS A 277 10.14 -18.03 -25.91
N MET A 278 9.62 -17.78 -24.70
CA MET A 278 10.22 -16.84 -23.76
C MET A 278 11.52 -17.43 -23.20
N ILE A 279 12.49 -16.56 -22.92
CA ILE A 279 13.85 -16.96 -22.59
C ILE A 279 14.07 -16.83 -21.07
N TYR A 280 14.77 -17.81 -20.50
CA TYR A 280 15.34 -17.71 -19.16
C TYR A 280 16.65 -18.49 -19.09
N TRP A 281 17.77 -17.81 -18.86
CA TRP A 281 19.09 -18.42 -18.70
C TRP A 281 19.65 -18.14 -17.31
N ARG A 282 19.63 -19.16 -16.45
CA ARG A 282 20.11 -19.07 -15.05
C ARG A 282 21.54 -18.54 -14.94
N ASN A 283 22.45 -19.00 -15.81
CA ASN A 283 23.86 -18.62 -15.78
C ASN A 283 24.09 -17.11 -16.02
N TRP A 284 23.20 -16.46 -16.78
CA TRP A 284 23.28 -15.02 -17.05
C TRP A 284 22.61 -14.23 -15.93
N HIS A 285 21.47 -14.73 -15.43
CA HIS A 285 20.79 -14.15 -14.27
C HIS A 285 21.67 -14.13 -13.01
N THR A 286 22.41 -15.21 -12.71
CA THR A 286 23.36 -15.24 -11.57
C THR A 286 24.50 -14.24 -11.70
N LYS A 287 24.74 -13.70 -12.89
CA LYS A 287 25.74 -12.65 -13.17
C LYS A 287 25.15 -11.24 -13.14
N GLY A 288 23.87 -11.09 -12.78
CA GLY A 288 23.19 -9.80 -12.65
C GLY A 288 22.64 -9.22 -13.96
N ILE A 289 22.52 -10.04 -15.02
CA ILE A 289 21.97 -9.62 -16.30
C ILE A 289 20.46 -9.74 -16.24
N ASP A 290 19.79 -8.73 -15.68
CA ASP A 290 18.35 -8.80 -15.39
C ASP A 290 17.52 -7.87 -16.29
N SER A 291 18.09 -6.73 -16.69
CA SER A 291 17.38 -5.65 -17.38
C SER A 291 17.88 -5.41 -18.82
N ILE A 292 17.04 -4.82 -19.67
CA ILE A 292 17.42 -4.47 -21.06
C ILE A 292 18.61 -3.48 -21.08
N ASN A 293 18.70 -2.59 -20.09
CA ASN A 293 19.81 -1.65 -19.92
C ASN A 293 21.16 -2.35 -19.76
N CYS A 294 21.21 -3.62 -19.32
CA CYS A 294 22.45 -4.39 -19.27
C CYS A 294 23.09 -4.60 -20.66
N PHE A 295 22.32 -4.45 -21.73
CA PHE A 295 22.75 -4.57 -23.12
C PHE A 295 23.01 -3.22 -23.80
N LEU A 296 22.75 -2.11 -23.10
CA LEU A 296 22.86 -0.75 -23.63
C LEU A 296 23.96 0.02 -22.89
N GLN A 297 24.84 0.68 -23.64
CA GLN A 297 25.80 1.65 -23.11
C GLN A 297 25.51 3.00 -23.75
N ASN A 298 25.12 4.01 -22.96
CA ASN A 298 24.76 5.35 -23.46
C ASN A 298 23.70 5.34 -24.59
N GLY A 299 22.77 4.38 -24.57
CA GLY A 299 21.71 4.24 -25.57
C GLY A 299 22.08 3.47 -26.85
N THR A 300 23.31 2.97 -26.97
CA THR A 300 23.73 2.08 -28.08
C THR A 300 23.85 0.64 -27.61
N LEU A 301 23.51 -0.31 -28.49
CA LEU A 301 23.60 -1.74 -28.20
C LEU A 301 25.06 -2.20 -28.15
N LEU A 302 25.45 -2.88 -27.08
CA LEU A 302 26.77 -3.46 -26.94
C LEU A 302 27.03 -4.53 -28.00
N SER A 303 28.24 -4.51 -28.58
CA SER A 303 28.69 -5.62 -29.41
C SER A 303 28.88 -6.89 -28.58
N PHE A 304 28.74 -8.06 -29.21
CA PHE A 304 28.87 -9.34 -28.49
C PHE A 304 30.20 -9.49 -27.76
N LYS A 305 31.31 -9.03 -28.36
CA LYS A 305 32.64 -9.06 -27.72
C LYS A 305 32.72 -8.19 -26.47
N GLN A 306 32.24 -6.94 -26.56
CA GLN A 306 32.19 -6.02 -25.41
C GLN A 306 31.30 -6.56 -24.29
N PHE A 307 30.17 -7.17 -24.64
CA PHE A 307 29.27 -7.77 -23.66
C PHE A 307 29.88 -9.01 -22.97
N GLN A 308 30.61 -9.84 -23.71
CA GLN A 308 31.32 -11.00 -23.15
C GLN A 308 32.41 -10.59 -22.18
N GLU A 309 33.16 -9.53 -22.48
CA GLU A 309 34.18 -8.96 -21.60
C GLU A 309 33.57 -8.36 -20.33
N LEU A 310 32.48 -7.59 -20.44
CA LEU A 310 31.82 -6.96 -19.29
C LEU A 310 31.24 -7.97 -18.27
N TYR A 311 30.70 -9.09 -18.75
CA TYR A 311 30.06 -10.10 -17.88
C TYR A 311 30.85 -11.43 -17.77
N ASN A 312 32.09 -11.47 -18.25
CA ASN A 312 32.98 -12.65 -18.24
C ASN A 312 32.30 -13.94 -18.76
N LEU A 313 31.55 -13.86 -19.87
CA LEU A 313 30.76 -14.98 -20.42
C LEU A 313 31.59 -15.85 -21.38
N LYS A 314 31.88 -17.10 -20.98
CA LYS A 314 32.52 -18.10 -21.85
C LYS A 314 31.47 -18.76 -22.74
N ILE A 315 31.16 -18.17 -23.90
CA ILE A 315 30.12 -18.69 -24.82
C ILE A 315 30.62 -18.67 -26.26
N SER A 316 30.41 -19.78 -26.98
CA SER A 316 30.71 -19.92 -28.41
C SER A 316 29.55 -19.42 -29.29
N GLY A 317 29.63 -18.15 -29.73
CA GLY A 317 29.11 -17.54 -30.97
C GLY A 317 27.65 -17.73 -31.47
N SER A 318 26.87 -18.69 -30.97
CA SER A 318 25.60 -19.11 -31.60
C SER A 318 24.33 -18.62 -30.88
N SER A 319 24.44 -18.14 -29.64
CA SER A 319 23.29 -17.78 -28.79
C SER A 319 23.01 -16.28 -28.68
N TYR A 320 23.83 -15.41 -29.29
CA TYR A 320 23.56 -13.96 -29.34
C TYR A 320 22.88 -13.58 -30.66
N LYS A 321 21.59 -13.86 -30.75
CA LYS A 321 20.70 -13.27 -31.75
C LYS A 321 19.58 -12.55 -31.02
N LEU A 322 19.87 -11.36 -30.50
CA LEU A 322 18.83 -10.38 -30.23
C LEU A 322 18.32 -9.93 -31.60
N GLY A 323 17.13 -10.41 -31.98
CA GLY A 323 16.49 -10.02 -33.22
C GLY A 323 16.49 -8.50 -33.34
N THR A 324 16.80 -8.02 -34.54
CA THR A 324 16.72 -6.60 -34.92
C THR A 324 15.31 -6.09 -34.61
N ALA A 325 15.12 -5.48 -33.44
CA ALA A 325 13.99 -4.62 -33.20
C ALA A 325 14.22 -3.41 -34.10
N SER A 326 13.56 -3.44 -35.26
CA SER A 326 13.49 -2.33 -36.20
C SER A 326 13.21 -1.04 -35.42
N GLN A 327 14.09 -0.06 -35.59
CA GLN A 327 13.82 1.34 -35.31
C GLN A 327 12.46 1.68 -35.96
N ASN A 328 11.49 2.04 -35.14
CA ASN A 328 10.34 2.90 -35.47
C ASN A 328 9.69 3.36 -34.17
#